data_AF-A0A2T6BRJ4-F1
#
_entry.id   AF-A0A2T6BRJ4-F1
#
_cell.length_a   1.000
_cell.length_b   1.000
_cell.length_c   1.000
_cell.angle_alpha   90.00
_cell.angle_beta   90.00
_cell.angle_gamma   90.00
#
_symmetry.space_group_name_H-M   'P 1'
#
loop_
_entity.id
_entity.type
_entity.pdbx_description
1 polymer ?
#
loop_
_entity_poly.entity_id
_entity_poly.type
_entity_poly.pdbx_seq_one_letter_code
_entity_poly.pdbx_strand_id
1 'polypeptide(L)'
;MTYFLILGVRDSKLKEKRLNANTSCSNCQRKSSFVVSGEASYFHLFWIPVIPLAKRLYAECTHCGQAYNGKKNFPEDIKRALKEQPVRRPFWHFIVPAFIAYKVLSLVFFYGYMYFENAKEDAAYEKEEERKEAELATYKDAYLTDKKSLAITPNMETDSISYMLKQDFPFSNYNVDASNVALFSKIKQSTNRLLLLIDIQEKKNTKDALACMLINDFKNKIIETYPNKDFDYYIALFENGTLKIVHTPNQSYSTEYKYSVPMYSFYSQDRFANSSVYNFKDRDAKRKMMLENTKTVTESSTIDTAALKKALMDVTKEFSFGYRFKKASFSKRVEYECQFVLEAGRNVPDEMFAMLELYDGNGPFFNWRSLHGRMENMNKEYETAGMEKLTINANVDDKRLLPASRSPHWVLFYADNSYKYALDFSPGKEGFVGQVILIQPQMQPKFIAKNMLAFLKLYRNKKVPMDIEDWVVKKN
;
A
#
# COMPACT_ATOMS: atom_id res chain seq x y z
N MET A 1 -0.74 46.05 -2.33
CA MET A 1 -1.30 47.00 -3.32
C MET A 1 -2.68 47.41 -2.86
N THR A 2 -2.84 48.64 -2.39
CA THR A 2 -4.13 49.17 -1.94
C THR A 2 -4.83 49.75 -3.15
N TYR A 3 -5.85 49.06 -3.68
CA TYR A 3 -6.65 49.58 -4.78
C TYR A 3 -7.61 50.65 -4.22
N PHE A 4 -7.43 51.91 -4.62
CA PHE A 4 -8.41 52.96 -4.33
C PHE A 4 -9.64 52.73 -5.22
N LEU A 5 -10.74 52.29 -4.61
CA LEU A 5 -12.04 52.18 -5.28
C LEU A 5 -12.69 53.57 -5.32
N ILE A 6 -12.83 54.16 -6.51
CA ILE A 6 -13.58 55.41 -6.71
C ILE A 6 -15.05 55.05 -6.92
N LEU A 7 -15.85 55.15 -5.87
CA LEU A 7 -17.30 54.94 -5.89
C LEU A 7 -18.02 56.29 -5.85
N GLY A 8 -19.13 56.44 -6.58
CA GLY A 8 -19.88 57.69 -6.56
C GLY A 8 -21.18 57.66 -7.35
N VAL A 9 -21.90 58.78 -7.30
CA VAL A 9 -23.07 59.04 -8.13
C VAL A 9 -22.72 60.15 -9.12
N ARG A 10 -23.02 59.92 -10.39
CA ARG A 10 -22.78 60.89 -11.46
C ARG A 10 -24.03 61.05 -12.32
N ASP A 11 -24.21 62.26 -12.85
CA ASP A 11 -25.29 62.59 -13.77
C ASP A 11 -24.78 62.59 -15.21
N SER A 12 -25.54 61.98 -16.13
CA SER A 12 -25.35 62.14 -17.57
C SER A 12 -26.48 62.95 -18.18
N LYS A 13 -26.11 63.86 -19.09
CA LYS A 13 -27.09 64.62 -19.88
C LYS A 13 -27.79 63.69 -20.86
N LEU A 14 -29.11 63.73 -20.85
CA LEU A 14 -29.97 63.04 -21.80
C LEU A 14 -30.16 63.92 -23.04
N LYS A 15 -30.43 63.28 -24.18
CA LYS A 15 -30.67 64.00 -25.44
C LYS A 15 -31.86 64.95 -25.30
N GLU A 16 -31.62 66.22 -25.56
CA GLU A 16 -32.64 67.26 -25.58
C GLU A 16 -33.65 67.01 -26.70
N LYS A 17 -34.92 67.35 -26.44
CA LYS A 17 -35.99 67.25 -27.42
C LYS A 17 -36.84 68.51 -27.42
N ARG A 18 -37.11 69.06 -28.60
CA ARG A 18 -38.16 70.05 -28.79
C ARG A 18 -39.52 69.34 -28.76
N LEU A 19 -40.47 69.89 -28.00
CA LEU A 19 -41.82 69.37 -27.94
C LEU A 19 -42.64 69.86 -29.14
N ASN A 20 -43.45 68.97 -29.70
CA ASN A 20 -44.27 69.21 -30.89
C ASN A 20 -45.37 70.29 -30.72
N ALA A 21 -46.11 70.56 -31.81
CA ALA A 21 -47.18 71.55 -32.06
C ALA A 21 -48.21 71.83 -30.95
N ASN A 22 -48.34 70.95 -29.95
CA ASN A 22 -49.45 70.91 -28.99
C ASN A 22 -49.10 71.41 -27.58
N THR A 23 -48.00 72.15 -27.42
CA THR A 23 -47.60 72.77 -26.15
C THR A 23 -47.64 74.29 -26.26
N SER A 24 -48.15 74.98 -25.23
CA SER A 24 -48.21 76.45 -25.20
C SER A 24 -47.57 77.00 -23.93
N CYS A 25 -46.67 77.98 -24.06
CA CYS A 25 -46.06 78.62 -22.90
C CYS A 25 -47.08 79.52 -22.18
N SER A 26 -47.31 79.30 -20.90
CA SER A 26 -48.21 80.13 -20.08
C SER A 26 -47.72 81.58 -19.93
N ASN A 27 -46.42 81.82 -20.02
CA ASN A 27 -45.82 83.15 -19.84
C ASN A 27 -45.87 84.00 -21.13
N CYS A 28 -45.50 83.44 -22.28
CA CYS A 28 -45.39 84.19 -23.54
C CYS A 28 -46.31 83.70 -24.67
N GLN A 29 -47.18 82.73 -24.40
CA GLN A 29 -48.21 82.18 -25.32
C GLN A 29 -47.69 81.62 -26.66
N ARG A 30 -46.37 81.46 -26.82
CA ARG A 30 -45.76 80.85 -28.01
C ARG A 30 -45.97 79.34 -27.99
N LYS A 31 -46.57 78.81 -29.06
CA LYS A 31 -46.74 77.37 -29.29
C LYS A 31 -45.41 76.70 -29.62
N SER A 32 -45.22 75.44 -29.19
CA SER A 32 -44.04 74.60 -29.49
C SER A 32 -42.70 75.22 -29.16
N SER A 33 -42.71 76.04 -28.11
CA SER A 33 -41.55 76.80 -27.68
C SER A 33 -40.73 76.06 -26.62
N PHE A 34 -41.14 74.86 -26.19
CA PHE A 34 -40.44 74.13 -25.13
C PHE A 34 -39.38 73.17 -25.66
N VAL A 35 -38.18 73.28 -25.10
CA VAL A 35 -37.13 72.26 -25.15
C VAL A 35 -37.14 71.52 -23.82
N VAL A 36 -37.21 70.19 -23.86
CA VAL A 36 -37.02 69.35 -22.69
C VAL A 36 -35.62 68.78 -22.70
N SER A 37 -34.87 69.10 -21.66
CA SER A 37 -33.60 68.48 -21.32
C SER A 37 -33.81 67.50 -20.16
N GLY A 38 -32.87 66.58 -19.98
CA GLY A 38 -32.95 65.61 -18.89
C GLY A 38 -31.59 65.22 -18.38
N GLU A 39 -31.55 64.79 -17.13
CA GLU A 39 -30.36 64.26 -16.48
C GLU A 39 -30.72 62.88 -15.92
N ALA A 40 -29.86 61.90 -16.17
CA ALA A 40 -29.99 60.58 -15.55
C ALA A 40 -28.83 60.38 -14.59
N SER A 41 -29.16 60.17 -13.31
CA SER A 41 -28.18 59.81 -12.32
C SER A 41 -27.92 58.30 -12.33
N TYR A 42 -26.68 57.92 -12.12
CA TYR A 42 -26.25 56.54 -12.01
C TYR A 42 -25.15 56.40 -10.96
N PHE A 43 -25.19 55.30 -10.23
CA PHE A 43 -24.07 54.86 -9.42
C PHE A 43 -22.97 54.34 -10.35
N HIS A 44 -21.75 54.77 -10.13
CA HIS A 44 -20.59 54.32 -10.89
C HIS A 44 -19.54 53.66 -10.00
N LEU A 45 -18.87 52.67 -10.58
CA LEU A 45 -17.62 52.10 -10.09
C LEU A 45 -16.54 52.60 -11.04
N PHE A 46 -15.61 53.42 -10.55
CA PHE A 46 -14.68 54.21 -11.38
C PHE A 46 -15.42 55.13 -12.36
N TRP A 47 -15.22 55.00 -13.68
CA TRP A 47 -15.96 55.78 -14.69
C TRP A 47 -17.11 54.99 -15.33
N ILE A 48 -17.39 53.77 -14.86
CA ILE A 48 -18.36 52.85 -15.48
C ILE A 48 -19.72 52.97 -14.76
N PRO A 49 -20.82 53.32 -15.46
CA PRO A 49 -22.17 53.33 -14.88
C PRO A 49 -22.64 51.91 -14.56
N VAL A 50 -22.96 51.63 -13.29
CA VAL A 50 -23.34 50.29 -12.81
C VAL A 50 -24.82 50.19 -12.49
N ILE A 51 -25.39 51.17 -11.78
CA ILE A 51 -26.79 51.12 -11.34
C ILE A 51 -27.47 52.45 -11.73
N PRO A 52 -28.46 52.45 -12.62
CA PRO A 52 -29.18 53.67 -12.94
C PRO A 52 -30.12 54.03 -11.77
N LEU A 53 -29.96 55.23 -11.21
CA LEU A 53 -30.66 55.68 -10.00
C LEU A 53 -31.91 56.48 -10.39
N ALA A 54 -31.79 57.81 -10.50
CA ALA A 54 -32.91 58.72 -10.73
C ALA A 54 -32.87 59.34 -12.14
N LYS A 55 -33.98 59.93 -12.56
CA LYS A 55 -34.07 60.70 -13.80
C LYS A 55 -34.78 62.02 -13.50
N ARG A 56 -34.10 63.12 -13.81
CA ARG A 56 -34.63 64.48 -13.70
C ARG A 56 -34.90 65.02 -15.10
N LEU A 57 -35.94 65.83 -15.24
CA LEU A 57 -36.35 66.46 -16.49
C LEU A 57 -36.54 67.94 -16.24
N TYR A 58 -36.13 68.75 -17.19
CA TYR A 58 -36.27 70.20 -17.18
C TYR A 58 -36.93 70.61 -18.49
N ALA A 59 -37.93 71.48 -18.43
CA ALA A 59 -38.61 72.00 -19.61
C ALA A 59 -38.40 73.51 -19.65
N GLU A 60 -37.80 74.04 -20.72
CA GLU A 60 -37.50 75.47 -20.85
C GLU A 60 -38.10 76.03 -22.13
N CYS A 61 -38.77 77.18 -22.03
CA CYS A 61 -39.28 77.90 -23.19
C CYS A 61 -38.15 78.67 -23.88
N THR A 62 -37.87 78.36 -25.15
CA THR A 62 -36.83 78.99 -25.97
C THR A 62 -37.10 80.46 -26.31
N HIS A 63 -38.30 80.98 -26.02
CA HIS A 63 -38.67 82.37 -26.30
C HIS A 63 -38.59 83.29 -25.08
N CYS A 64 -39.05 82.85 -23.91
CA CYS A 64 -39.11 83.69 -22.71
C CYS A 64 -38.27 83.17 -21.53
N GLY A 65 -37.64 81.99 -21.67
CA GLY A 65 -36.83 81.39 -20.61
C GLY A 65 -37.63 80.77 -19.45
N GLN A 66 -38.97 80.71 -19.53
CA GLN A 66 -39.78 80.06 -18.49
C GLN A 66 -39.36 78.58 -18.37
N ALA A 67 -38.87 78.20 -17.19
CA ALA A 67 -38.38 76.86 -16.91
C ALA A 67 -39.25 76.13 -15.88
N TYR A 68 -39.41 74.82 -16.08
CA TYR A 68 -40.06 73.90 -15.15
C TYR A 68 -39.07 72.82 -14.74
N ASN A 69 -38.94 72.59 -13.43
CA ASN A 69 -38.02 71.61 -12.87
C ASN A 69 -38.79 70.40 -12.33
N GLY A 70 -38.50 69.22 -12.88
CA GLY A 70 -39.11 67.97 -12.46
C GLY A 70 -40.48 67.71 -13.10
N LYS A 71 -40.69 66.47 -13.56
CA LYS A 71 -41.89 66.05 -14.31
C LYS A 71 -43.22 66.32 -13.59
N LYS A 72 -43.22 66.36 -12.25
CA LYS A 72 -44.44 66.63 -11.45
C LYS A 72 -44.96 68.05 -11.67
N ASN A 73 -44.06 69.01 -11.88
CA ASN A 73 -44.36 70.44 -12.01
C ASN A 73 -44.65 70.87 -13.46
N PHE A 74 -44.65 69.92 -14.40
CA PHE A 74 -44.92 70.21 -15.80
C PHE A 74 -46.42 70.48 -16.00
N PRO A 75 -46.79 71.50 -16.79
CA PRO A 75 -48.13 71.63 -17.35
C PRO A 75 -48.62 70.34 -18.04
N GLU A 76 -49.93 70.10 -18.03
CA GLU A 76 -50.50 68.83 -18.53
C GLU A 76 -50.27 68.60 -20.04
N ASP A 77 -50.23 69.67 -20.83
CA ASP A 77 -49.89 69.63 -22.24
C ASP A 77 -48.43 69.18 -22.46
N ILE A 78 -47.48 69.67 -21.65
CA ILE A 78 -46.08 69.21 -21.63
C ILE A 78 -45.97 67.74 -21.17
N LYS A 79 -46.72 67.34 -20.13
CA LYS A 79 -46.74 65.93 -19.67
C LYS A 79 -47.26 64.98 -20.75
N ARG A 80 -48.31 65.39 -21.48
CA ARG A 80 -48.88 64.64 -22.61
C ARG A 80 -47.89 64.53 -23.77
N ALA A 81 -47.28 65.65 -24.17
CA ALA A 81 -46.25 65.65 -25.21
C ALA A 81 -45.04 64.74 -24.85
N LEU A 82 -44.67 64.66 -23.57
CA LEU A 82 -43.59 63.76 -23.11
C LEU A 82 -43.98 62.28 -23.03
N LYS A 83 -45.28 61.94 -22.98
CA LYS A 83 -45.73 60.55 -23.14
C LYS A 83 -45.55 60.11 -24.60
N GLU A 84 -45.87 60.98 -25.55
CA GLU A 84 -45.70 60.74 -26.98
C GLU A 84 -44.23 60.76 -27.41
N GLN A 85 -43.44 61.67 -26.83
CA GLN A 85 -42.02 61.85 -27.13
C GLN A 85 -41.14 61.67 -25.89
N PRO A 86 -41.03 60.45 -25.33
CA PRO A 86 -40.25 60.23 -24.12
C PRO A 86 -38.77 60.54 -24.36
N VAL A 87 -38.17 61.25 -23.42
CA VAL A 87 -36.71 61.35 -23.29
C VAL A 87 -36.23 60.01 -22.75
N ARG A 88 -35.62 59.15 -23.55
CA ARG A 88 -35.20 57.80 -23.11
C ARG A 88 -33.86 57.87 -22.37
N ARG A 89 -33.67 56.97 -21.40
CA ARG A 89 -32.32 56.72 -20.86
C ARG A 89 -31.47 56.07 -21.96
N PRO A 90 -30.16 56.35 -22.02
CA PRO A 90 -29.30 55.71 -23.00
C PRO A 90 -29.21 54.21 -22.71
N PHE A 91 -29.22 53.36 -23.75
CA PHE A 91 -29.24 51.91 -23.56
C PHE A 91 -27.98 51.38 -22.86
N TRP A 92 -26.84 52.08 -22.99
CA TRP A 92 -25.59 51.73 -22.33
C TRP A 92 -25.65 51.74 -20.79
N HIS A 93 -26.63 52.42 -20.19
CA HIS A 93 -26.86 52.34 -18.74
C HIS A 93 -27.33 50.95 -18.27
N PHE A 94 -27.75 50.07 -19.18
CA PHE A 94 -28.24 48.73 -18.84
C PHE A 94 -27.24 47.62 -19.17
N ILE A 95 -26.18 47.89 -19.95
CA ILE A 95 -25.21 46.88 -20.40
C ILE A 95 -24.49 46.25 -19.20
N VAL A 96 -23.98 47.09 -18.31
CA VAL A 96 -23.18 46.65 -17.15
C VAL A 96 -24.03 45.85 -16.14
N PRO A 97 -25.20 46.32 -15.68
CA PRO A 97 -26.03 45.52 -14.78
C PRO A 97 -26.54 44.23 -15.44
N ALA A 98 -26.83 44.22 -16.74
CA ALA A 98 -27.16 42.99 -17.46
C ALA A 98 -25.98 42.00 -17.48
N PHE A 99 -24.76 42.48 -17.72
CA PHE A 99 -23.55 41.65 -17.66
C PHE A 99 -23.29 41.08 -16.26
N ILE A 100 -23.48 41.89 -15.21
CA ILE A 100 -23.35 41.43 -13.82
C ILE A 100 -24.40 40.35 -13.52
N ALA A 101 -25.66 40.58 -13.86
CA ALA A 101 -26.72 39.58 -13.68
C ALA A 101 -26.42 38.28 -14.43
N TYR A 102 -25.95 38.38 -15.67
CA TYR A 102 -25.48 37.23 -16.45
C TYR A 102 -24.34 36.48 -15.75
N LYS A 103 -23.32 37.18 -15.22
CA LYS A 103 -22.21 36.55 -14.51
C LYS A 103 -22.64 35.87 -13.21
N VAL A 104 -23.52 36.49 -12.43
CA VAL A 104 -24.07 35.89 -11.22
C VAL A 104 -24.87 34.62 -11.57
N LEU A 105 -25.76 34.68 -12.57
CA LEU A 105 -26.50 33.51 -13.03
C LEU A 105 -25.56 32.41 -13.53
N SER A 106 -24.60 32.75 -14.38
CA SER A 106 -23.59 31.81 -14.89
C SER A 106 -22.80 31.15 -13.76
N LEU A 107 -22.48 31.89 -12.69
CA LEU A 107 -21.77 31.38 -11.53
C LEU A 107 -22.65 30.42 -10.71
N VAL A 108 -23.91 30.76 -10.47
CA VAL A 108 -24.88 29.87 -9.81
C VAL A 108 -25.07 28.58 -10.60
N PHE A 109 -25.23 28.67 -11.93
CA PHE A 109 -25.31 27.49 -12.78
C PHE A 109 -24.04 26.64 -12.75
N PHE A 110 -22.86 27.27 -12.78
CA PHE A 110 -21.59 26.55 -12.71
C PHE A 110 -21.43 25.79 -11.38
N TYR A 111 -21.68 26.45 -10.24
CA TYR A 111 -21.62 25.78 -8.93
C TYR A 111 -22.72 24.73 -8.75
N GLY A 112 -23.93 24.99 -9.25
CA GLY A 112 -25.02 24.00 -9.24
C GLY A 112 -24.68 22.76 -10.08
N TYR A 113 -24.04 22.95 -11.24
CA TYR A 113 -23.55 21.86 -12.08
C TYR A 113 -22.45 21.05 -11.38
N MET A 114 -21.44 21.72 -10.81
CA MET A 114 -20.37 21.05 -10.04
C MET A 114 -20.92 20.27 -8.84
N TYR A 115 -21.87 20.84 -8.10
CA TYR A 115 -22.53 20.16 -6.98
C TYR A 115 -23.29 18.90 -7.43
N PHE A 116 -23.99 18.98 -8.56
CA PHE A 116 -24.74 17.86 -9.10
C PHE A 116 -23.84 16.72 -9.58
N GLU A 117 -22.73 17.02 -10.28
CA GLU A 117 -21.76 16.00 -10.70
C GLU A 117 -21.10 15.32 -9.49
N ASN A 118 -20.69 16.09 -8.48
CA ASN A 118 -20.13 15.52 -7.24
C ASN A 118 -21.15 14.62 -6.53
N ALA A 119 -22.40 15.04 -6.38
CA ALA A 119 -23.45 14.22 -5.76
C ALA A 119 -23.72 12.92 -6.53
N LYS A 120 -23.57 12.95 -7.86
CA LYS A 120 -23.71 11.75 -8.70
C LYS A 120 -22.51 10.82 -8.54
N GLU A 121 -21.30 11.36 -8.40
CA GLU A 121 -20.08 10.58 -8.11
C GLU A 121 -20.15 9.94 -6.73
N ASP A 122 -20.55 10.68 -5.70
CA ASP A 122 -20.74 10.19 -4.34
C ASP A 122 -21.77 9.04 -4.30
N ALA A 123 -22.92 9.21 -4.96
CA ALA A 123 -23.93 8.15 -5.05
C ALA A 123 -23.44 6.92 -5.83
N ALA A 124 -22.59 7.10 -6.85
CA ALA A 124 -21.97 5.99 -7.57
C ALA A 124 -20.95 5.26 -6.68
N TYR A 125 -20.18 6.00 -5.88
CA TYR A 125 -19.23 5.45 -4.93
C TYR A 125 -19.91 4.64 -3.82
N GLU A 126 -20.95 5.18 -3.18
CA GLU A 126 -21.74 4.48 -2.15
C GLU A 126 -22.33 3.17 -2.70
N LYS A 127 -22.92 3.21 -3.90
CA LYS A 127 -23.46 2.03 -4.56
C LYS A 127 -22.39 0.98 -4.89
N GLU A 128 -21.18 1.42 -5.27
CA GLU A 128 -20.06 0.52 -5.50
C GLU A 128 -19.56 -0.12 -4.20
N GLU A 129 -19.53 0.63 -3.10
CA GLU A 129 -19.16 0.15 -1.77
C GLU A 129 -20.16 -0.90 -1.27
N GLU A 130 -21.46 -0.62 -1.33
CA GLU A 130 -22.52 -1.58 -0.98
C GLU A 130 -22.41 -2.89 -1.78
N ARG A 131 -22.11 -2.79 -3.09
CA ARG A 131 -21.88 -3.97 -3.94
C ARG A 131 -20.67 -4.78 -3.46
N LYS A 132 -19.55 -4.12 -3.15
CA LYS A 132 -18.33 -4.78 -2.66
C LYS A 132 -18.57 -5.46 -1.31
N GLU A 133 -19.32 -4.84 -0.41
CA GLU A 133 -19.69 -5.45 0.87
C GLU A 133 -20.59 -6.68 0.70
N ALA A 134 -21.59 -6.60 -0.19
CA ALA A 134 -22.46 -7.73 -0.51
C ALA A 134 -21.70 -8.90 -1.16
N GLU A 135 -20.77 -8.61 -2.07
CA GLU A 135 -19.87 -9.61 -2.65
C GLU A 135 -18.97 -10.25 -1.60
N LEU A 136 -18.38 -9.44 -0.71
CA LEU A 136 -17.53 -9.91 0.39
C LEU A 136 -18.30 -10.81 1.35
N ALA A 137 -19.54 -10.47 1.69
CA ALA A 137 -20.42 -11.31 2.50
C ALA A 137 -20.69 -12.67 1.83
N THR A 138 -20.95 -12.65 0.52
CA THR A 138 -21.13 -13.87 -0.27
C THR A 138 -19.87 -14.75 -0.26
N TYR A 139 -18.69 -14.15 -0.42
CA TYR A 139 -17.41 -14.89 -0.37
C TYR A 139 -17.12 -15.45 1.02
N LYS A 140 -17.48 -14.71 2.07
CA LYS A 140 -17.38 -15.16 3.45
C LYS A 140 -18.26 -16.38 3.70
N ASP A 141 -19.51 -16.38 3.23
CA ASP A 141 -20.42 -17.52 3.39
C ASP A 141 -19.96 -18.76 2.61
N ALA A 142 -19.47 -18.56 1.38
CA ALA A 142 -18.86 -19.63 0.59
C ALA A 142 -17.63 -20.24 1.29
N TYR A 143 -16.76 -19.38 1.85
CA TYR A 143 -15.61 -19.82 2.63
C TYR A 143 -16.00 -20.58 3.91
N LEU A 144 -16.99 -20.10 4.65
CA LEU A 144 -17.46 -20.77 5.85
C LEU A 144 -18.11 -22.12 5.54
N THR A 145 -18.77 -22.23 4.37
CA THR A 145 -19.31 -23.50 3.87
C THR A 145 -18.19 -24.49 3.57
N ASP A 146 -17.17 -24.07 2.81
CA ASP A 146 -16.01 -24.91 2.51
C ASP A 146 -15.20 -25.28 3.78
N LYS A 147 -15.10 -24.37 4.77
CA LYS A 147 -14.48 -24.66 6.07
C LYS A 147 -15.23 -25.75 6.83
N LYS A 148 -16.57 -25.80 6.77
CA LYS A 148 -17.36 -26.87 7.41
C LYS A 148 -17.14 -28.24 6.76
N SER A 149 -16.61 -28.27 5.54
CA SER A 149 -16.29 -29.51 4.80
C SER A 149 -14.93 -30.12 5.17
N LEU A 150 -14.19 -29.52 6.12
CA LEU A 150 -12.98 -30.12 6.70
C LEU A 150 -13.27 -31.52 7.24
N ALA A 151 -12.53 -32.51 6.78
CA ALA A 151 -12.70 -33.91 7.17
C ALA A 151 -11.39 -34.55 7.62
N ILE A 152 -11.43 -35.32 8.71
CA ILE A 152 -10.29 -36.13 9.17
C ILE A 152 -9.97 -37.23 8.16
N THR A 153 -10.99 -37.76 7.50
CA THR A 153 -10.89 -38.77 6.44
C THR A 153 -11.49 -38.21 5.16
N PRO A 154 -10.73 -37.41 4.37
CA PRO A 154 -11.20 -36.91 3.08
C PRO A 154 -11.62 -38.06 2.17
N ASN A 155 -12.55 -37.81 1.25
CA ASN A 155 -13.03 -38.81 0.30
C ASN A 155 -12.31 -38.63 -1.04
N MET A 156 -11.78 -39.71 -1.63
CA MET A 156 -11.01 -39.65 -2.87
C MET A 156 -11.82 -39.15 -4.09
N GLU A 157 -13.12 -39.47 -4.16
CA GLU A 157 -13.98 -39.09 -5.27
C GLU A 157 -14.35 -37.60 -5.24
N THR A 158 -14.59 -37.05 -4.05
CA THR A 158 -15.03 -35.65 -3.89
C THR A 158 -13.88 -34.68 -3.59
N ASP A 159 -12.78 -35.14 -2.99
CA ASP A 159 -11.62 -34.34 -2.60
C ASP A 159 -10.32 -35.16 -2.72
N SER A 160 -9.93 -35.43 -3.96
CA SER A 160 -8.76 -36.26 -4.28
C SER A 160 -7.44 -35.68 -3.79
N ILE A 161 -7.25 -34.36 -3.80
CA ILE A 161 -6.00 -33.75 -3.32
C ILE A 161 -5.86 -33.92 -1.81
N SER A 162 -6.90 -33.60 -1.02
CA SER A 162 -6.83 -33.80 0.43
C SER A 162 -6.66 -35.27 0.79
N TYR A 163 -7.33 -36.17 0.05
CA TYR A 163 -7.16 -37.61 0.24
C TYR A 163 -5.70 -38.04 0.01
N MET A 164 -5.08 -37.65 -1.10
CA MET A 164 -3.69 -37.99 -1.41
C MET A 164 -2.71 -37.39 -0.40
N LEU A 165 -2.92 -36.13 -0.03
CA LEU A 165 -2.13 -35.47 1.02
C LEU A 165 -2.26 -36.21 2.35
N LYS A 166 -3.46 -36.68 2.70
CA LYS A 166 -3.68 -37.42 3.94
C LYS A 166 -2.89 -38.74 3.99
N GLN A 167 -2.78 -39.45 2.85
CA GLN A 167 -2.09 -40.74 2.78
C GLN A 167 -0.56 -40.58 2.72
N ASP A 168 -0.06 -39.65 1.92
CA ASP A 168 1.34 -39.65 1.52
C ASP A 168 2.18 -38.57 2.23
N PHE A 169 1.55 -37.65 2.97
CA PHE A 169 2.26 -36.55 3.60
C PHE A 169 2.89 -36.98 4.94
N PRO A 170 4.19 -36.74 5.17
CA PRO A 170 4.88 -37.20 6.38
C PRO A 170 4.64 -36.26 7.58
N PHE A 171 3.44 -36.30 8.14
CA PHE A 171 3.02 -35.46 9.29
C PHE A 171 3.93 -35.59 10.51
N SER A 172 4.52 -36.77 10.72
CA SER A 172 5.44 -37.05 11.84
C SER A 172 6.67 -36.14 11.84
N ASN A 173 7.13 -35.66 10.67
CA ASN A 173 8.24 -34.70 10.57
C ASN A 173 7.93 -33.35 11.25
N TYR A 174 6.64 -33.08 11.48
CA TYR A 174 6.14 -31.86 12.09
C TYR A 174 5.71 -32.03 13.54
N ASN A 175 5.90 -33.23 14.11
CA ASN A 175 5.31 -33.65 15.39
C ASN A 175 3.78 -33.51 15.40
N VAL A 176 3.15 -33.75 14.25
CA VAL A 176 1.69 -33.75 14.09
C VAL A 176 1.26 -35.18 13.84
N ASP A 177 0.27 -35.66 14.58
CA ASP A 177 -0.38 -36.93 14.35
C ASP A 177 -1.35 -36.77 13.17
N ALA A 178 -1.12 -37.55 12.13
CA ALA A 178 -1.95 -37.55 10.94
C ALA A 178 -3.43 -37.76 11.30
N SER A 179 -3.78 -38.56 12.31
CA SER A 179 -5.20 -38.80 12.66
C SER A 179 -5.93 -37.56 13.17
N ASN A 180 -5.21 -36.52 13.62
CA ASN A 180 -5.78 -35.29 14.16
C ASN A 180 -5.84 -34.15 13.13
N VAL A 181 -5.45 -34.40 11.88
CA VAL A 181 -5.45 -33.38 10.83
C VAL A 181 -6.70 -33.51 9.96
N ALA A 182 -7.58 -32.51 10.00
CA ALA A 182 -8.65 -32.40 9.02
C ALA A 182 -8.16 -31.63 7.78
N LEU A 183 -8.52 -32.11 6.60
CA LEU A 183 -8.16 -31.48 5.32
C LEU A 183 -9.41 -31.24 4.48
N PHE A 184 -9.36 -30.18 3.68
CA PHE A 184 -10.32 -29.91 2.61
C PHE A 184 -9.61 -29.18 1.47
N SER A 185 -9.90 -29.56 0.24
CA SER A 185 -9.37 -28.88 -0.95
C SER A 185 -10.43 -28.64 -1.99
N LYS A 186 -10.23 -27.58 -2.79
CA LYS A 186 -11.15 -27.20 -3.85
C LYS A 186 -10.42 -26.50 -4.97
N ILE A 187 -10.70 -26.91 -6.22
CA ILE A 187 -10.15 -26.26 -7.41
C ILE A 187 -11.22 -25.40 -8.08
N LYS A 188 -10.89 -24.14 -8.36
CA LYS A 188 -11.69 -23.27 -9.24
C LYS A 188 -11.07 -23.29 -10.65
N GLN A 189 -11.61 -24.15 -11.52
CA GLN A 189 -11.03 -24.43 -12.84
C GLN A 189 -10.91 -23.18 -13.74
N SER A 190 -11.90 -22.27 -13.68
CA SER A 190 -11.93 -21.06 -14.53
C SER A 190 -10.76 -20.10 -14.28
N THR A 191 -10.21 -20.11 -13.07
CA THR A 191 -9.13 -19.21 -12.64
C THR A 191 -7.86 -19.96 -12.27
N ASN A 192 -7.83 -21.28 -12.45
CA ASN A 192 -6.75 -22.17 -12.00
C ASN A 192 -6.30 -21.93 -10.54
N ARG A 193 -7.27 -21.73 -9.63
CA ARG A 193 -7.00 -21.52 -8.20
C ARG A 193 -7.20 -22.80 -7.41
N LEU A 194 -6.35 -23.03 -6.41
CA LEU A 194 -6.47 -24.14 -5.47
C LEU A 194 -6.64 -23.61 -4.06
N LEU A 195 -7.74 -23.97 -3.41
CA LEU A 195 -7.97 -23.78 -1.99
C LEU A 195 -7.55 -25.04 -1.25
N LEU A 196 -6.76 -24.91 -0.19
CA LEU A 196 -6.43 -25.97 0.74
C LEU A 196 -6.65 -25.46 2.17
N LEU A 197 -7.53 -26.11 2.91
CA LEU A 197 -7.78 -25.85 4.32
C LEU A 197 -7.22 -27.02 5.13
N ILE A 198 -6.47 -26.71 6.18
CA ILE A 198 -5.81 -27.68 7.06
C ILE A 198 -6.19 -27.32 8.49
N ASP A 199 -6.73 -28.22 9.29
CA ASP A 199 -7.01 -27.98 10.72
C ASP A 199 -6.36 -29.07 11.59
N ILE A 200 -5.40 -28.67 12.41
CA ILE A 200 -4.71 -29.54 13.36
C ILE A 200 -5.50 -29.53 14.68
N GLN A 201 -6.16 -30.65 14.99
CA GLN A 201 -7.04 -30.83 16.15
C GLN A 201 -6.30 -31.47 17.33
N GLU A 202 -5.16 -30.88 17.72
CA GLU A 202 -4.31 -31.39 18.80
C GLU A 202 -4.27 -30.47 20.01
N LYS A 203 -4.02 -31.04 21.20
CA LYS A 203 -3.88 -30.26 22.44
C LYS A 203 -2.61 -29.40 22.48
N LYS A 204 -1.59 -29.73 21.68
CA LYS A 204 -0.30 -29.04 21.69
C LYS A 204 -0.25 -28.01 20.57
N ASN A 205 0.14 -26.80 20.91
CA ASN A 205 0.32 -25.75 19.91
C ASN A 205 1.57 -26.02 19.06
N THR A 206 1.39 -25.98 17.74
CA THR A 206 2.43 -26.00 16.72
C THR A 206 3.19 -24.68 16.76
N LYS A 207 4.52 -24.73 16.67
CA LYS A 207 5.32 -23.50 16.55
C LYS A 207 5.09 -22.86 15.18
N ASP A 208 5.04 -21.53 15.12
CA ASP A 208 4.72 -20.80 13.90
C ASP A 208 5.68 -21.10 12.73
N ALA A 209 7.00 -21.26 12.98
CA ALA A 209 7.95 -21.74 11.98
C ALA A 209 7.56 -23.10 11.36
N LEU A 210 7.19 -24.07 12.20
CA LEU A 210 6.81 -25.41 11.75
C LEU A 210 5.53 -25.36 10.93
N ALA A 211 4.58 -24.51 11.31
CA ALA A 211 3.36 -24.27 10.55
C ALA A 211 3.63 -23.71 9.14
N CYS A 212 4.61 -22.81 8.99
CA CYS A 212 5.02 -22.30 7.68
C CYS A 212 5.72 -23.34 6.81
N MET A 213 6.62 -24.14 7.40
CA MET A 213 7.23 -25.28 6.71
C MET A 213 6.18 -26.27 6.23
N LEU A 214 5.21 -26.59 7.10
CA LEU A 214 4.11 -27.49 6.82
C LEU A 214 3.31 -27.03 5.60
N ILE A 215 2.83 -25.78 5.58
CA ILE A 215 2.08 -25.22 4.44
C ILE A 215 2.91 -25.29 3.15
N ASN A 216 4.19 -24.92 3.22
CA ASN A 216 5.05 -24.96 2.04
C ASN A 216 5.28 -26.37 1.54
N ASP A 217 5.50 -27.34 2.42
CA ASP A 217 5.64 -28.73 2.02
C ASP A 217 4.35 -29.31 1.43
N PHE A 218 3.18 -28.91 1.94
CA PHE A 218 1.91 -29.23 1.28
C PHE A 218 1.86 -28.69 -0.15
N LYS A 219 2.21 -27.42 -0.34
CA LYS A 219 2.30 -26.80 -1.67
C LYS A 219 3.25 -27.59 -2.59
N ASN A 220 4.43 -27.95 -2.10
CA ASN A 220 5.43 -28.69 -2.88
C ASN A 220 4.93 -30.08 -3.23
N LYS A 221 4.33 -30.79 -2.28
CA LYS A 221 3.75 -32.11 -2.52
C LYS A 221 2.65 -32.04 -3.59
N ILE A 222 1.85 -30.97 -3.61
CA ILE A 222 0.86 -30.74 -4.68
C ILE A 222 1.56 -30.51 -6.02
N ILE A 223 2.59 -29.66 -6.08
CA ILE A 223 3.36 -29.40 -7.31
C ILE A 223 3.98 -30.70 -7.85
N GLU A 224 4.57 -31.51 -6.97
CA GLU A 224 5.18 -32.80 -7.33
C GLU A 224 4.15 -33.81 -7.86
N THR A 225 2.96 -33.87 -7.23
CA THR A 225 1.88 -34.76 -7.67
C THR A 225 1.23 -34.28 -8.97
N TYR A 226 1.17 -32.96 -9.21
CA TYR A 226 0.51 -32.35 -10.36
C TYR A 226 1.44 -31.39 -11.13
N PRO A 227 2.56 -31.88 -11.72
CA PRO A 227 3.61 -31.03 -12.29
C PRO A 227 3.16 -30.20 -13.50
N ASN A 228 2.05 -30.58 -14.15
CA ASN A 228 1.49 -29.89 -15.31
C ASN A 228 0.38 -28.88 -14.93
N LYS A 229 0.21 -28.57 -13.64
CA LYS A 229 -0.82 -27.66 -13.13
C LYS A 229 -0.18 -26.53 -12.32
N ASP A 230 -0.30 -25.31 -12.83
CA ASP A 230 0.26 -24.11 -12.19
C ASP A 230 -0.82 -23.37 -11.39
N PHE A 231 -1.13 -23.83 -10.19
CA PHE A 231 -2.21 -23.25 -9.40
C PHE A 231 -1.83 -21.94 -8.71
N ASP A 232 -2.79 -21.03 -8.62
CA ASP A 232 -2.78 -19.96 -7.61
C ASP A 232 -3.18 -20.58 -6.26
N TYR A 233 -2.22 -20.77 -5.36
CA TYR A 233 -2.42 -21.48 -4.08
C TYR A 233 -2.99 -20.57 -2.98
N TYR A 234 -4.13 -20.96 -2.42
CA TYR A 234 -4.76 -20.38 -1.24
C TYR A 234 -4.76 -21.44 -0.13
N ILE A 235 -3.82 -21.36 0.80
CA ILE A 235 -3.66 -22.37 1.85
C ILE A 235 -3.91 -21.72 3.21
N ALA A 236 -4.84 -22.26 3.99
CA ALA A 236 -5.08 -21.82 5.37
C ALA A 236 -4.83 -22.98 6.34
N LEU A 237 -4.01 -22.71 7.36
CA LEU A 237 -3.78 -23.61 8.48
C LEU A 237 -4.52 -23.08 9.71
N PHE A 238 -5.31 -23.96 10.30
CA PHE A 238 -6.00 -23.79 11.56
C PHE A 238 -5.40 -24.71 12.61
N GLU A 239 -5.52 -24.30 13.86
CA GLU A 239 -5.22 -25.11 15.03
C GLU A 239 -6.43 -25.05 15.95
N ASN A 240 -7.05 -26.19 16.18
CA ASN A 240 -8.31 -26.31 16.92
C ASN A 240 -9.36 -25.29 16.42
N GLY A 241 -9.51 -25.19 15.10
CA GLY A 241 -10.44 -24.29 14.43
C GLY A 241 -10.06 -22.80 14.41
N THR A 242 -8.99 -22.40 15.10
CA THR A 242 -8.47 -21.02 15.12
C THR A 242 -7.48 -20.84 13.97
N LEU A 243 -7.66 -19.80 13.15
CA LEU A 243 -6.76 -19.52 12.03
C LEU A 243 -5.36 -19.18 12.56
N LYS A 244 -4.35 -19.89 12.08
CA LYS A 244 -2.95 -19.66 12.44
C LYS A 244 -2.21 -18.95 11.34
N ILE A 245 -2.17 -19.55 10.14
CA ILE A 245 -1.36 -19.06 9.03
C ILE A 245 -2.17 -19.14 7.73
N VAL A 246 -2.01 -18.12 6.89
CA VAL A 246 -2.53 -18.10 5.51
C VAL A 246 -1.41 -17.90 4.51
N HIS A 247 -1.49 -18.61 3.38
CA HIS A 247 -0.69 -18.41 2.17
C HIS A 247 -1.63 -18.06 1.03
N THR A 248 -1.32 -17.00 0.28
CA THR A 248 -2.04 -16.62 -0.95
C THR A 248 -1.02 -16.25 -2.02
N PRO A 249 -1.41 -16.14 -3.31
CA PRO A 249 -0.49 -15.70 -4.36
C PRO A 249 0.18 -14.34 -4.08
N ASN A 250 -0.53 -13.46 -3.37
CA ASN A 250 -0.09 -12.08 -3.09
C ASN A 250 0.58 -11.91 -1.73
N GLN A 251 0.49 -12.90 -0.83
CA GLN A 251 1.00 -12.80 0.53
C GLN A 251 1.63 -14.13 0.93
N SER A 252 2.93 -14.08 1.25
CA SER A 252 3.68 -15.29 1.49
C SER A 252 3.15 -16.01 2.73
N TYR A 253 3.15 -15.45 3.94
CA TYR A 253 2.61 -16.13 5.13
C TYR A 253 2.21 -15.07 6.17
N SER A 254 0.99 -15.10 6.70
CA SER A 254 0.55 -14.11 7.70
C SER A 254 -0.24 -14.73 8.85
N THR A 255 0.00 -14.21 10.06
CA THR A 255 -0.61 -14.62 11.33
C THR A 255 -1.53 -13.57 11.96
N GLU A 256 -1.59 -12.34 11.42
CA GLU A 256 -2.36 -11.22 12.02
C GLU A 256 -3.83 -11.17 11.64
N TYR A 257 -4.36 -12.26 11.14
CA TYR A 257 -5.72 -12.26 10.66
C TYR A 257 -6.67 -12.73 11.76
N LYS A 258 -7.23 -11.76 12.50
CA LYS A 258 -8.45 -11.98 13.30
C LYS A 258 -9.61 -12.53 12.43
N TYR A 259 -9.50 -12.37 11.11
CA TYR A 259 -10.50 -12.79 10.12
C TYR A 259 -9.83 -13.35 8.87
N SER A 260 -10.40 -14.41 8.28
CA SER A 260 -9.93 -15.10 7.06
C SER A 260 -10.09 -14.29 5.75
N VAL A 261 -9.98 -12.97 5.81
CA VAL A 261 -10.23 -12.05 4.68
C VAL A 261 -9.37 -12.37 3.46
N PRO A 262 -8.05 -12.69 3.57
CA PRO A 262 -7.24 -13.00 2.41
C PRO A 262 -7.77 -14.21 1.62
N MET A 263 -8.39 -15.18 2.30
CA MET A 263 -8.92 -16.40 1.67
C MET A 263 -10.18 -16.12 0.84
N TYR A 264 -10.89 -15.03 1.09
CA TYR A 264 -12.08 -14.67 0.32
C TYR A 264 -11.75 -14.35 -1.14
N SER A 265 -10.51 -13.92 -1.42
CA SER A 265 -10.06 -13.68 -2.78
C SER A 265 -9.94 -14.96 -3.64
N PHE A 266 -9.99 -16.16 -3.05
CA PHE A 266 -10.19 -17.39 -3.82
C PHE A 266 -11.53 -17.36 -4.59
N TYR A 267 -12.60 -16.84 -3.97
CA TYR A 267 -13.96 -16.85 -4.50
C TYR A 267 -14.22 -15.71 -5.49
N SER A 268 -13.46 -14.62 -5.42
CA SER A 268 -13.65 -13.48 -6.33
C SER A 268 -13.54 -13.88 -7.79
N GLN A 269 -14.32 -13.25 -8.66
CA GLN A 269 -14.16 -13.42 -10.11
C GLN A 269 -12.97 -12.62 -10.61
N ASP A 270 -12.72 -11.46 -10.00
CA ASP A 270 -11.59 -10.64 -10.35
C ASP A 270 -10.29 -11.22 -9.82
N ARG A 271 -9.28 -11.17 -10.68
CA ARG A 271 -7.90 -11.39 -10.32
C ARG A 271 -7.53 -10.12 -9.53
N PHE A 272 -7.42 -10.19 -8.19
CA PHE A 272 -6.70 -9.18 -7.41
C PHE A 272 -5.23 -9.21 -7.86
N ALA A 273 -4.95 -8.68 -9.05
CA ALA A 273 -3.79 -9.02 -9.87
C ALA A 273 -2.79 -7.88 -10.04
N ASN A 274 -2.76 -6.93 -9.12
CA ASN A 274 -1.83 -5.80 -9.21
C ASN A 274 -0.87 -5.64 -8.02
N SER A 275 -0.75 -6.62 -7.12
CA SER A 275 0.45 -6.69 -6.27
C SER A 275 1.46 -7.63 -6.91
N SER A 276 2.28 -7.06 -7.80
CA SER A 276 3.61 -7.56 -8.21
C SER A 276 3.80 -9.07 -8.12
N VAL A 277 3.46 -9.77 -9.20
CA VAL A 277 3.94 -11.13 -9.46
C VAL A 277 5.47 -11.09 -9.57
N TYR A 278 6.15 -11.23 -8.43
CA TYR A 278 7.56 -11.61 -8.40
C TYR A 278 7.66 -12.99 -9.05
N ASN A 279 8.52 -13.15 -10.06
CA ASN A 279 8.68 -14.37 -10.84
C ASN A 279 9.01 -15.58 -9.94
N PHE A 280 8.00 -16.35 -9.55
CA PHE A 280 8.16 -17.59 -8.78
C PHE A 280 8.93 -18.68 -9.57
N LYS A 281 8.94 -18.62 -10.90
CA LYS A 281 9.67 -19.59 -11.75
C LYS A 281 11.18 -19.63 -11.49
N ASP A 282 11.79 -18.51 -11.11
CA ASP A 282 13.23 -18.49 -10.75
C ASP A 282 13.47 -19.14 -9.37
N ARG A 283 12.50 -19.12 -8.46
CA ARG A 283 12.65 -19.75 -7.13
C ARG A 283 12.64 -21.28 -7.23
N ASP A 284 11.82 -21.87 -8.08
CA ASP A 284 11.75 -23.33 -8.22
C ASP A 284 12.99 -23.90 -8.92
N ALA A 285 13.51 -23.21 -9.94
CA ALA A 285 14.80 -23.55 -10.55
C ALA A 285 15.95 -23.45 -9.55
N LYS A 286 15.99 -22.35 -8.77
CA LYS A 286 16.95 -22.14 -7.66
C LYS A 286 16.86 -23.26 -6.63
N ARG A 287 15.64 -23.67 -6.25
CA ARG A 287 15.40 -24.75 -5.29
C ARG A 287 15.79 -26.13 -5.78
N LYS A 288 15.51 -26.45 -7.05
CA LYS A 288 15.92 -27.74 -7.65
C LYS A 288 17.44 -27.88 -7.64
N MET A 289 18.16 -26.82 -8.00
CA MET A 289 19.62 -26.76 -7.89
C MET A 289 20.10 -26.98 -6.44
N MET A 290 19.40 -26.43 -5.42
CA MET A 290 19.74 -26.69 -4.02
C MET A 290 19.65 -28.17 -3.64
N LEU A 291 18.54 -28.81 -4.01
CA LEU A 291 18.26 -30.20 -3.66
C LEU A 291 19.24 -31.17 -4.33
N GLU A 292 19.76 -30.80 -5.51
CA GLU A 292 20.77 -31.58 -6.21
C GLU A 292 22.15 -31.48 -5.51
N ASN A 293 22.53 -30.30 -5.02
CA ASN A 293 23.80 -30.10 -4.31
C ASN A 293 23.80 -30.67 -2.88
N THR A 294 22.70 -30.55 -2.15
CA THR A 294 22.59 -31.00 -0.74
C THR A 294 22.54 -32.52 -0.58
N LYS A 295 22.18 -33.27 -1.63
CA LYS A 295 22.24 -34.75 -1.64
C LYS A 295 23.62 -35.33 -1.38
N THR A 296 24.69 -34.54 -1.49
CA THR A 296 26.08 -35.01 -1.36
C THR A 296 26.68 -34.76 0.03
N VAL A 297 26.00 -34.06 0.93
CA VAL A 297 26.53 -33.70 2.25
C VAL A 297 26.03 -34.70 3.29
N THR A 298 26.94 -35.46 3.87
CA THR A 298 26.63 -36.67 4.66
C THR A 298 26.51 -36.46 6.17
N GLU A 299 26.94 -35.33 6.73
CA GLU A 299 26.95 -35.11 8.17
C GLU A 299 26.23 -33.83 8.60
N SER A 300 24.99 -33.98 9.07
CA SER A 300 24.35 -32.99 9.94
C SER A 300 24.84 -33.24 11.36
N SER A 301 25.56 -32.28 11.97
CA SER A 301 25.96 -32.43 13.36
C SER A 301 24.74 -32.24 14.25
N THR A 302 24.33 -33.28 14.99
CA THR A 302 23.33 -33.11 16.04
C THR A 302 23.89 -32.16 17.10
N ILE A 303 23.16 -31.10 17.40
CA ILE A 303 23.63 -30.07 18.34
C ILE A 303 22.77 -30.08 19.59
N ASP A 304 23.46 -30.11 20.72
CA ASP A 304 22.86 -29.91 22.03
C ASP A 304 22.35 -28.47 22.14
N THR A 305 21.04 -28.30 21.91
CA THR A 305 20.35 -27.02 21.97
C THR A 305 20.45 -26.38 23.34
N ALA A 306 20.53 -27.16 24.43
CA ALA A 306 20.71 -26.62 25.77
C ALA A 306 22.12 -26.04 25.96
N ALA A 307 23.15 -26.75 25.48
CA ALA A 307 24.52 -26.25 25.48
C ALA A 307 24.68 -24.99 24.60
N LEU A 308 24.02 -24.94 23.45
CA LEU A 308 23.98 -23.76 22.60
C LEU A 308 23.34 -22.57 23.32
N LYS A 309 22.15 -22.76 23.91
CA LYS A 309 21.46 -21.72 24.66
C LYS A 309 22.32 -21.17 25.80
N LYS A 310 22.99 -22.05 26.54
CA LYS A 310 23.93 -21.67 27.60
C LYS A 310 25.13 -20.88 27.06
N ALA A 311 25.77 -21.36 25.98
CA ALA A 311 26.92 -20.67 25.38
C ALA A 311 26.54 -19.27 24.89
N LEU A 312 25.33 -19.11 24.38
CA LEU A 312 24.80 -17.83 23.91
C LEU A 312 24.54 -16.85 25.05
N MET A 313 23.96 -17.33 26.15
CA MET A 313 23.79 -16.54 27.38
C MET A 313 25.15 -16.11 27.95
N ASP A 314 26.13 -17.01 27.97
CA ASP A 314 27.48 -16.71 28.44
C ASP A 314 28.15 -15.61 27.59
N VAL A 315 28.03 -15.68 26.26
CA VAL A 315 28.53 -14.63 25.35
C VAL A 315 27.80 -13.30 25.61
N THR A 316 26.48 -13.31 25.75
CA THR A 316 25.69 -12.10 26.04
C THR A 316 26.16 -11.41 27.32
N LYS A 317 26.37 -12.22 28.37
CA LYS A 317 26.79 -11.75 29.68
C LYS A 317 28.22 -11.18 29.63
N GLU A 318 29.13 -11.87 28.96
CA GLU A 318 30.54 -11.47 28.83
C GLU A 318 30.67 -10.09 28.17
N PHE A 319 29.97 -9.87 27.06
CA PHE A 319 30.11 -8.64 26.27
C PHE A 319 29.09 -7.54 26.63
N SER A 320 28.15 -7.82 27.53
CA SER A 320 27.14 -6.83 27.98
C SER A 320 26.41 -6.14 26.82
N PHE A 321 25.91 -6.93 25.85
CA PHE A 321 25.29 -6.37 24.64
C PHE A 321 24.07 -5.50 24.95
N GLY A 322 24.05 -4.32 24.33
CA GLY A 322 22.92 -3.39 24.37
C GLY A 322 21.92 -3.62 23.25
N TYR A 323 20.64 -3.65 23.59
CA TYR A 323 19.57 -3.71 22.60
C TYR A 323 19.30 -2.31 22.02
N ARG A 324 19.80 -2.02 20.81
CA ARG A 324 19.56 -0.73 20.12
C ARG A 324 18.15 -0.61 19.52
N PHE A 325 17.45 -1.71 19.27
CA PHE A 325 16.16 -1.72 18.56
C PHE A 325 14.99 -2.15 19.45
N LYS A 326 13.82 -1.52 19.23
CA LYS A 326 12.56 -2.01 19.78
C LYS A 326 12.28 -3.41 19.22
N LYS A 327 11.80 -4.31 20.07
CA LYS A 327 11.33 -5.64 19.65
C LYS A 327 10.30 -5.49 18.52
N ALA A 328 10.41 -6.32 17.48
CA ALA A 328 9.40 -6.37 16.44
C ALA A 328 8.05 -6.78 17.06
N SER A 329 6.93 -6.37 16.44
CA SER A 329 5.63 -6.94 16.81
C SER A 329 5.64 -8.45 16.57
N PHE A 330 4.91 -9.20 17.40
CA PHE A 330 4.83 -10.67 17.32
C PHE A 330 4.51 -11.17 15.90
N SER A 331 3.65 -10.45 15.20
CA SER A 331 3.28 -10.70 13.82
C SER A 331 4.37 -10.64 12.77
N LYS A 332 5.09 -9.52 12.75
CA LYS A 332 6.24 -9.31 11.86
C LYS A 332 7.31 -10.35 12.13
N ARG A 333 7.47 -10.74 13.40
CA ARG A 333 8.36 -11.84 13.77
C ARG A 333 7.96 -13.13 13.06
N VAL A 334 6.69 -13.54 13.09
CA VAL A 334 6.27 -14.77 12.39
C VAL A 334 6.43 -14.64 10.88
N GLU A 335 6.07 -13.51 10.28
CA GLU A 335 6.26 -13.31 8.84
C GLU A 335 7.74 -13.48 8.44
N TYR A 336 8.66 -12.83 9.17
CA TYR A 336 10.10 -12.97 8.92
C TYR A 336 10.60 -14.38 9.18
N GLU A 337 10.10 -15.05 10.23
CA GLU A 337 10.45 -16.43 10.55
C GLU A 337 10.01 -17.37 9.42
N CYS A 338 8.79 -17.20 8.92
CA CYS A 338 8.30 -17.96 7.77
C CYS A 338 9.11 -17.70 6.51
N GLN A 339 9.30 -16.43 6.11
CA GLN A 339 10.10 -16.08 4.94
C GLN A 339 11.50 -16.67 5.02
N PHE A 340 12.16 -16.50 6.17
CA PHE A 340 13.49 -17.04 6.40
C PHE A 340 13.54 -18.56 6.22
N VAL A 341 12.62 -19.29 6.87
CA VAL A 341 12.59 -20.74 6.80
C VAL A 341 12.31 -21.26 5.39
N LEU A 342 11.51 -20.53 4.62
CA LEU A 342 11.20 -20.89 3.24
C LEU A 342 12.38 -20.65 2.29
N GLU A 343 13.11 -19.56 2.50
CA GLU A 343 14.30 -19.23 1.71
C GLU A 343 15.46 -20.16 2.03
N ALA A 344 15.65 -20.49 3.32
CA ALA A 344 16.68 -21.41 3.77
C ALA A 344 16.32 -22.90 3.57
N GLY A 345 15.05 -23.20 3.30
CA GLY A 345 14.54 -24.56 3.09
C GLY A 345 14.53 -25.41 4.37
N ARG A 346 14.43 -26.74 4.22
CA ARG A 346 14.44 -27.69 5.37
C ARG A 346 15.78 -27.76 6.10
N ASN A 347 16.79 -27.06 5.63
CA ASN A 347 18.15 -27.13 6.16
C ASN A 347 18.45 -26.05 7.20
N VAL A 348 17.43 -25.30 7.66
CA VAL A 348 17.59 -24.44 8.84
C VAL A 348 17.92 -25.33 10.03
N PRO A 349 19.12 -25.26 10.61
CA PRO A 349 19.49 -26.11 11.72
C PRO A 349 18.71 -25.73 12.97
N ASP A 350 18.49 -26.69 13.86
CA ASP A 350 17.85 -26.46 15.16
C ASP A 350 18.54 -25.36 15.97
N GLU A 351 19.85 -25.16 15.76
CA GLU A 351 20.60 -24.07 16.37
C GLU A 351 20.05 -22.70 16.03
N MET A 352 19.65 -22.52 14.77
CA MET A 352 19.15 -21.24 14.29
C MET A 352 17.84 -20.92 14.99
N PHE A 353 16.91 -21.87 15.03
CA PHE A 353 15.67 -21.71 15.81
C PHE A 353 15.95 -21.45 17.29
N ALA A 354 16.87 -22.19 17.91
CA ALA A 354 17.23 -22.00 19.32
C ALA A 354 17.82 -20.61 19.61
N MET A 355 18.58 -20.03 18.68
CA MET A 355 19.10 -18.65 18.81
C MET A 355 18.03 -17.59 18.61
N LEU A 356 17.16 -17.79 17.63
CA LEU A 356 16.06 -16.89 17.34
C LEU A 356 15.04 -16.85 18.49
N GLU A 357 14.79 -18.00 19.14
CA GLU A 357 14.00 -18.10 20.37
C GLU A 357 14.59 -17.26 21.52
N LEU A 358 15.91 -17.29 21.73
CA LEU A 358 16.54 -16.64 22.87
C LEU A 358 16.60 -15.11 22.76
N TYR A 359 16.83 -14.58 21.56
CA TYR A 359 17.06 -13.13 21.40
C TYR A 359 15.85 -12.33 20.96
N ASP A 360 14.74 -13.00 20.61
CA ASP A 360 13.56 -12.34 20.04
C ASP A 360 13.95 -11.44 18.84
N GLY A 361 15.02 -11.83 18.13
CA GLY A 361 15.60 -11.07 17.02
C GLY A 361 16.19 -9.69 17.39
N ASN A 362 16.81 -9.52 18.55
CA ASN A 362 17.40 -8.22 18.93
C ASN A 362 18.89 -8.25 19.33
N GLY A 363 19.61 -9.36 19.18
CA GLY A 363 21.05 -9.42 19.51
C GLY A 363 21.99 -9.03 18.36
N PRO A 364 23.30 -8.85 18.61
CA PRO A 364 24.31 -8.58 17.57
C PRO A 364 24.41 -9.69 16.53
N PHE A 365 24.04 -10.91 16.90
CA PHE A 365 24.06 -12.08 16.03
C PHE A 365 22.76 -12.30 15.25
N PHE A 366 21.60 -11.83 15.72
CA PHE A 366 20.33 -12.15 15.08
C PHE A 366 19.31 -11.04 15.32
N ASN A 367 18.92 -10.40 14.22
CA ASN A 367 17.70 -9.61 14.15
C ASN A 367 16.91 -10.02 12.91
N TRP A 368 15.64 -10.41 13.08
CA TRP A 368 14.81 -10.96 12.00
C TRP A 368 14.73 -10.06 10.77
N ARG A 369 14.49 -8.76 11.00
CA ARG A 369 14.43 -7.76 9.93
C ARG A 369 15.78 -7.61 9.24
N SER A 370 16.86 -7.60 10.01
CA SER A 370 18.22 -7.48 9.47
C SER A 370 18.64 -8.74 8.71
N LEU A 371 18.26 -9.91 9.19
CA LEU A 371 18.55 -11.20 8.59
C LEU A 371 17.86 -11.32 7.24
N HIS A 372 16.55 -11.04 7.20
CA HIS A 372 15.78 -11.01 5.96
C HIS A 372 16.40 -10.02 4.96
N GLY A 373 16.61 -8.76 5.36
CA GLY A 373 17.20 -7.75 4.47
C GLY A 373 18.60 -8.12 3.98
N ARG A 374 19.41 -8.77 4.81
CA ARG A 374 20.75 -9.26 4.42
C ARG A 374 20.65 -10.43 3.43
N MET A 375 19.73 -11.36 3.63
CA MET A 375 19.50 -12.47 2.70
C MET A 375 18.95 -11.99 1.36
N GLU A 376 17.98 -11.08 1.38
CA GLU A 376 17.42 -10.45 0.18
C GLU A 376 18.51 -9.72 -0.62
N ASN A 377 19.35 -8.92 0.06
CA ASN A 377 20.49 -8.26 -0.58
C ASN A 377 21.49 -9.27 -1.14
N MET A 378 21.82 -10.33 -0.40
CA MET A 378 22.75 -11.36 -0.87
C MET A 378 22.20 -12.13 -2.07
N ASN A 379 20.91 -12.44 -2.06
CA ASN A 379 20.17 -13.06 -3.17
C ASN A 379 20.21 -12.16 -4.41
N LYS A 380 19.90 -10.87 -4.24
CA LYS A 380 19.93 -9.90 -5.33
C LYS A 380 21.33 -9.72 -5.90
N GLU A 381 22.35 -9.63 -5.04
CA GLU A 381 23.75 -9.54 -5.48
C GLU A 381 24.18 -10.80 -6.26
N TYR A 382 23.75 -11.98 -5.80
CA TYR A 382 23.98 -13.25 -6.48
C TYR A 382 23.32 -13.28 -7.88
N GLU A 383 22.04 -12.90 -7.96
CA GLU A 383 21.27 -12.84 -9.20
C GLU A 383 21.88 -11.85 -10.20
N THR A 384 22.33 -10.68 -9.72
CA THR A 384 22.90 -9.63 -10.58
C THR A 384 24.31 -9.98 -11.08
N ALA A 385 25.08 -10.75 -10.31
CA ALA A 385 26.44 -11.13 -10.69
C ALA A 385 26.47 -12.18 -11.82
N GLY A 386 25.48 -13.08 -11.88
CA GLY A 386 25.49 -14.25 -12.76
C GLY A 386 26.49 -15.32 -12.30
N MET A 387 26.15 -16.60 -12.50
CA MET A 387 26.92 -17.75 -11.98
C MET A 387 28.42 -17.71 -12.31
N GLU A 388 28.78 -17.33 -13.53
CA GLU A 388 30.15 -17.34 -14.01
C GLU A 388 31.05 -16.35 -13.27
N LYS A 389 30.49 -15.22 -12.80
CA LYS A 389 31.25 -14.20 -12.04
C LYS A 389 31.34 -14.50 -10.55
N LEU A 390 30.57 -15.48 -10.06
CA LEU A 390 30.54 -15.84 -8.65
C LEU A 390 31.64 -16.83 -8.29
N THR A 391 32.10 -17.63 -9.26
CA THR A 391 33.31 -18.46 -9.14
C THR A 391 34.51 -17.57 -8.88
N ILE A 392 34.95 -17.49 -7.63
CA ILE A 392 36.27 -16.92 -7.35
C ILE A 392 37.28 -17.96 -7.85
N ASN A 393 38.36 -17.51 -8.50
CA ASN A 393 39.48 -18.34 -8.98
C ASN A 393 39.64 -19.61 -8.14
N ALA A 394 39.65 -20.77 -8.81
CA ALA A 394 39.43 -22.13 -8.29
C ALA A 394 40.36 -22.62 -7.15
N ASN A 395 41.22 -21.77 -6.59
CA ASN A 395 42.11 -22.08 -5.47
C ASN A 395 41.44 -21.76 -4.13
N VAL A 396 40.23 -22.28 -3.90
CA VAL A 396 39.77 -22.45 -2.51
C VAL A 396 40.35 -23.77 -2.03
N ASP A 397 41.50 -23.70 -1.36
CA ASP A 397 42.19 -24.88 -0.82
C ASP A 397 41.33 -25.66 0.19
N ASP A 398 40.33 -24.99 0.77
CA ASP A 398 39.41 -25.56 1.73
C ASP A 398 38.19 -26.19 1.06
N LYS A 399 38.23 -27.51 0.86
CA LYS A 399 37.15 -28.32 0.29
C LYS A 399 35.84 -28.31 1.10
N ARG A 400 35.84 -27.69 2.29
CA ARG A 400 34.61 -27.47 3.08
C ARG A 400 33.75 -26.34 2.52
N LEU A 401 34.31 -25.46 1.69
CA LEU A 401 33.63 -24.27 1.19
C LEU A 401 33.28 -24.43 -0.28
N LEU A 402 32.20 -23.76 -0.71
CA LEU A 402 31.97 -23.56 -2.13
C LEU A 402 32.98 -22.53 -2.68
N PRO A 403 33.48 -22.72 -3.91
CA PRO A 403 34.36 -21.75 -4.57
C PRO A 403 33.56 -20.54 -5.09
N ALA A 404 32.80 -19.90 -4.21
CA ALA A 404 31.90 -18.79 -4.54
C ALA A 404 32.20 -17.57 -3.66
N SER A 405 32.02 -16.37 -4.22
CA SER A 405 32.13 -15.11 -3.46
C SER A 405 30.88 -14.78 -2.65
N ARG A 406 29.75 -15.34 -3.08
CA ARG A 406 28.42 -15.16 -2.51
C ARG A 406 27.62 -16.42 -2.76
N SER A 407 26.73 -16.76 -1.84
CA SER A 407 25.79 -17.84 -2.01
C SER A 407 24.45 -17.44 -1.40
N PRO A 408 23.31 -17.72 -2.06
CA PRO A 408 22.00 -17.53 -1.46
C PRO A 408 21.76 -18.44 -0.25
N HIS A 409 22.64 -19.42 -0.01
CA HIS A 409 22.60 -20.35 1.12
C HIS A 409 23.46 -19.91 2.30
N TRP A 410 24.08 -18.73 2.20
CA TRP A 410 24.84 -18.14 3.29
C TRP A 410 23.95 -17.19 4.07
N VAL A 411 23.60 -17.62 5.27
CA VAL A 411 22.73 -16.85 6.14
C VAL A 411 23.57 -15.97 7.04
N LEU A 412 23.67 -14.70 6.67
CA LEU A 412 24.48 -13.69 7.34
C LEU A 412 23.90 -13.32 8.70
N PHE A 413 24.37 -13.99 9.75
CA PHE A 413 23.89 -13.76 11.11
C PHE A 413 24.59 -12.57 11.77
N TYR A 414 25.90 -12.44 11.62
CA TYR A 414 26.64 -11.32 12.20
C TYR A 414 27.28 -10.46 11.12
N ALA A 415 27.21 -9.14 11.27
CA ALA A 415 27.90 -8.20 10.39
C ALA A 415 28.27 -6.95 11.18
N ASP A 416 29.55 -6.60 11.16
CA ASP A 416 30.08 -5.30 11.60
C ASP A 416 30.79 -4.61 10.41
N ASN A 417 31.54 -3.53 10.67
CA ASN A 417 32.25 -2.77 9.64
C ASN A 417 33.37 -3.57 8.95
N SER A 418 33.89 -4.60 9.62
CA SER A 418 35.11 -5.31 9.23
C SER A 418 34.87 -6.78 8.89
N TYR A 419 33.86 -7.42 9.49
CA TYR A 419 33.64 -8.85 9.48
C TYR A 419 32.16 -9.21 9.30
N LYS A 420 31.91 -10.20 8.43
CA LYS A 420 30.58 -10.77 8.19
C LYS A 420 30.65 -12.28 8.42
N TYR A 421 29.90 -12.80 9.38
CA TYR A 421 29.80 -14.24 9.61
C TYR A 421 28.47 -14.79 9.11
N ALA A 422 28.55 -15.84 8.30
CA ALA A 422 27.38 -16.53 7.79
C ALA A 422 27.34 -17.99 8.22
N LEU A 423 26.13 -18.52 8.33
CA LEU A 423 25.89 -19.96 8.36
C LEU A 423 25.83 -20.45 6.91
N ASP A 424 26.59 -21.48 6.60
CA ASP A 424 26.65 -22.06 5.26
C ASP A 424 25.78 -23.32 5.19
N PHE A 425 24.64 -23.23 4.51
CA PHE A 425 23.70 -24.35 4.29
C PHE A 425 23.94 -25.13 3.01
N SER A 426 24.97 -24.77 2.25
CA SER A 426 25.37 -25.50 1.05
C SER A 426 26.89 -25.63 1.05
N PRO A 427 27.49 -26.33 2.04
CA PRO A 427 28.94 -26.47 2.13
C PRO A 427 29.52 -27.26 0.96
N GLY A 428 30.84 -27.19 0.80
CA GLY A 428 31.60 -28.07 -0.08
C GLY A 428 31.61 -29.53 0.39
N LYS A 429 32.25 -30.41 -0.38
CA LYS A 429 32.21 -31.88 -0.17
C LYS A 429 32.67 -32.35 1.22
N GLU A 430 33.57 -31.61 1.86
CA GLU A 430 34.11 -31.96 3.18
C GLU A 430 33.51 -31.10 4.32
N GLY A 431 32.56 -30.21 4.00
CA GLY A 431 32.01 -29.25 4.96
C GLY A 431 30.79 -29.75 5.70
N PHE A 432 30.34 -28.95 6.67
CA PHE A 432 29.22 -29.29 7.55
C PHE A 432 28.03 -28.37 7.26
N VAL A 433 26.82 -28.93 7.18
CA VAL A 433 25.61 -28.10 7.04
C VAL A 433 25.47 -27.22 8.28
N GLY A 434 25.40 -25.90 8.09
CA GLY A 434 25.37 -24.94 9.19
C GLY A 434 26.75 -24.61 9.78
N GLN A 435 27.84 -24.94 9.07
CA GLN A 435 29.17 -24.43 9.42
C GLN A 435 29.18 -22.90 9.39
N VAL A 436 30.01 -22.31 10.24
CA VAL A 436 30.21 -20.87 10.28
C VAL A 436 31.39 -20.49 9.39
N ILE A 437 31.15 -19.55 8.49
CA ILE A 437 32.14 -19.00 7.59
C ILE A 437 32.31 -17.50 7.83
N LEU A 438 33.52 -16.99 7.60
CA LEU A 438 33.81 -15.57 7.55
C LEU A 438 33.80 -15.13 6.09
N ILE A 439 32.99 -14.13 5.79
CA ILE A 439 32.88 -13.45 4.50
C ILE A 439 33.54 -12.07 4.66
N GLN A 440 34.48 -11.72 3.79
CA GLN A 440 35.06 -10.39 3.77
C GLN A 440 35.05 -9.83 2.35
N PRO A 441 34.93 -8.50 2.18
CA PRO A 441 34.99 -7.90 0.85
C PRO A 441 36.29 -8.31 0.14
N GLN A 442 36.18 -8.80 -1.09
CA GLN A 442 37.32 -9.17 -1.97
C GLN A 442 38.20 -10.33 -1.47
N MET A 443 37.80 -11.04 -0.41
CA MET A 443 38.50 -12.24 0.05
C MET A 443 37.64 -13.48 -0.14
N GLN A 444 38.31 -14.62 -0.31
CA GLN A 444 37.66 -15.94 -0.29
C GLN A 444 36.95 -16.15 1.04
N PRO A 445 35.78 -16.81 1.07
CA PRO A 445 35.17 -17.24 2.32
C PRO A 445 36.18 -18.10 3.08
N LYS A 446 36.15 -18.01 4.41
CA LYS A 446 37.02 -18.80 5.30
C LYS A 446 36.19 -19.63 6.26
N PHE A 447 36.47 -20.91 6.38
CA PHE A 447 35.87 -21.77 7.39
C PHE A 447 36.32 -21.32 8.79
N ILE A 448 35.37 -21.18 9.71
CA ILE A 448 35.63 -20.72 11.08
C ILE A 448 35.30 -21.79 12.09
N ALA A 449 34.11 -22.39 11.99
CA ALA A 449 33.66 -23.38 12.95
C ALA A 449 32.71 -24.37 12.28
N LYS A 450 32.73 -25.62 12.75
CA LYS A 450 31.84 -26.68 12.23
C LYS A 450 30.36 -26.43 12.49
N ASN A 451 30.04 -25.61 13.50
CA ASN A 451 28.69 -25.21 13.84
C ASN A 451 28.69 -23.98 14.76
N MET A 452 27.49 -23.48 15.03
CA MET A 452 27.29 -22.28 15.85
C MET A 452 27.79 -22.43 17.30
N LEU A 453 27.61 -23.59 17.93
CA LEU A 453 28.10 -23.80 19.30
C LEU A 453 29.63 -23.69 19.37
N ALA A 454 30.34 -24.26 18.38
CA ALA A 454 31.78 -24.13 18.28
C ALA A 454 32.20 -22.66 18.01
N PHE A 455 31.48 -21.95 17.15
CA PHE A 455 31.71 -20.52 16.91
C PHE A 455 31.55 -19.69 18.18
N LEU A 456 30.47 -19.86 18.94
CA LEU A 456 30.24 -19.08 20.16
C LEU A 456 31.33 -19.31 21.22
N LYS A 457 31.88 -20.54 21.30
CA LYS A 457 33.05 -20.83 22.16
C LYS A 457 34.31 -20.10 21.69
N LEU A 458 34.55 -20.03 20.38
CA LEU A 458 35.67 -19.28 19.83
C LEU A 458 35.48 -17.77 20.06
N TYR A 459 34.27 -17.27 19.81
CA TYR A 459 33.90 -15.86 19.97
C TYR A 459 34.03 -15.40 21.42
N ARG A 460 33.48 -16.15 22.38
CA ARG A 460 33.65 -15.88 23.83
C ARG A 460 35.11 -15.75 24.24
N ASN A 461 35.96 -16.61 23.69
CA ASN A 461 37.40 -16.63 24.00
C ASN A 461 38.22 -15.69 23.11
N LYS A 462 37.58 -14.81 22.31
CA LYS A 462 38.23 -13.87 21.39
C LYS A 462 39.20 -14.53 20.40
N LYS A 463 38.89 -15.77 19.99
CA LYS A 463 39.68 -16.58 19.03
C LYS A 463 39.23 -16.41 17.58
N VAL A 464 38.25 -15.55 17.33
CA VAL A 464 37.82 -15.12 15.99
C VAL A 464 37.84 -13.60 15.95
N PRO A 465 38.11 -13.00 14.77
CA PRO A 465 38.03 -11.55 14.61
C PRO A 465 36.66 -11.00 15.05
N MET A 466 36.64 -9.83 15.68
CA MET A 466 35.40 -9.21 16.13
C MET A 466 35.59 -7.71 16.30
N ASP A 467 34.60 -6.93 15.86
CA ASP A 467 34.47 -5.52 16.21
C ASP A 467 33.18 -5.34 17.03
N ILE A 468 33.34 -5.22 18.35
CA ILE A 468 32.22 -5.12 19.30
C ILE A 468 31.93 -3.68 19.74
N GLU A 469 32.67 -2.68 19.25
CA GLU A 469 32.57 -1.31 19.75
C GLU A 469 31.15 -0.74 19.60
N ASP A 470 30.43 -1.16 18.56
CA ASP A 470 29.05 -0.75 18.31
C ASP A 470 28.02 -1.43 19.23
N TRP A 471 28.34 -2.57 19.84
CA TRP A 471 27.34 -3.36 20.57
C TRP A 471 27.48 -3.32 22.09
N VAL A 472 28.63 -2.87 22.60
CA VAL A 472 28.88 -2.73 24.04
C VAL A 472 28.24 -1.44 24.55
N VAL A 473 27.28 -1.55 25.47
CA VAL A 473 26.81 -0.37 26.23
C VAL A 473 27.98 0.09 27.08
N LYS A 474 28.52 1.29 26.81
CA LYS A 474 29.46 1.92 27.74
C LYS A 474 28.75 2.05 29.08
N LYS A 475 29.22 1.30 30.09
CA LYS A 475 28.82 1.54 31.48
C LYS A 475 29.35 2.92 31.83
N ASN A 476 28.45 3.91 31.81
CA ASN A 476 28.71 5.20 32.44
C ASN A 476 28.69 5.04 33.95
#